data_AF-K1PTD0-F1
#
_entry.id   AF-K1PTD0-F1
#
_cell.length_a   1.000
_cell.length_b   1.000
_cell.length_c   1.000
_cell.angle_alpha   90.00
_cell.angle_beta   90.00
_cell.angle_gamma   90.00
#
_symmetry.space_group_name_H-M   'P 1'
#
loop_
_entity.id
_entity.type
_entity.pdbx_description
1 polymer ?
#
loop_
_entity_poly.entity_id
_entity_poly.type
_entity_poly.pdbx_seq_one_letter_code
_entity_poly.pdbx_strand_id
1 'polypeptide(L)'
;MKIKKYLADVVTAANSMNNVSAQLTAIGYSFEFREIQMIKLVSGDEFDYSPKLLDKFDWGLIKVDFCMPNFPDSSDNGYFLFDKGGKVNNRSANSCSDVYAGPFAFSEEESFALKTFILNNKDNITAYLTDHSYGQMWLYPWGYTSALPADWQELDSAATVGTEALESLYGTPYLAGPTVKTLYSATGVSEDWAKGVANIKYSYTIELRDTGSFGFLLPQDEIEPNCRESWKALGEFALALAARERYKEIKDI
;
A
#
# COMPACT_ATOMS: atom_id res chain seq x y z
N MET A 1 17.89 -14.58 -29.84
CA MET A 1 17.31 -13.39 -30.52
C MET A 1 15.78 -13.28 -30.37
N LYS A 2 14.98 -14.36 -30.54
CA LYS A 2 13.51 -14.31 -30.39
C LYS A 2 13.01 -14.06 -28.97
N ILE A 3 13.59 -14.68 -27.94
CA ILE A 3 13.17 -14.54 -26.53
C ILE A 3 13.37 -13.11 -26.00
N LYS A 4 14.53 -12.47 -26.27
CA LYS A 4 14.79 -11.07 -25.88
C LYS A 4 13.78 -10.08 -26.48
N LYS A 5 13.44 -10.27 -27.77
CA LYS A 5 12.42 -9.46 -28.44
C LYS A 5 11.02 -9.72 -27.84
N TYR A 6 10.68 -10.99 -27.61
CA TYR A 6 9.40 -11.37 -27.00
C TYR A 6 9.18 -10.81 -25.60
N LEU A 7 10.23 -10.83 -24.77
CA LEU A 7 10.17 -10.27 -23.40
C LEU A 7 10.22 -8.74 -23.40
N ALA A 8 10.94 -8.13 -24.34
CA ALA A 8 10.83 -6.70 -24.57
C ALA A 8 9.40 -6.32 -24.98
N ASP A 9 8.75 -7.11 -25.85
CA ASP A 9 7.36 -6.91 -26.23
C ASP A 9 6.41 -7.11 -25.02
N VAL A 10 6.65 -8.10 -24.14
CA VAL A 10 5.91 -8.33 -22.87
C VAL A 10 6.13 -7.21 -21.85
N VAL A 11 7.27 -6.52 -21.88
CA VAL A 11 7.58 -5.43 -20.92
C VAL A 11 7.15 -4.08 -21.45
N THR A 12 7.27 -3.84 -22.75
CA THR A 12 6.58 -2.74 -23.42
C THR A 12 5.06 -2.88 -23.25
N ALA A 13 4.55 -4.12 -23.25
CA ALA A 13 3.21 -4.48 -22.86
C ALA A 13 2.89 -4.22 -21.38
N ALA A 14 3.68 -4.74 -20.43
CA ALA A 14 3.44 -4.58 -18.99
C ALA A 14 3.58 -3.14 -18.49
N ASN A 15 4.33 -2.29 -19.20
CA ASN A 15 4.43 -0.86 -18.89
C ASN A 15 3.29 -0.03 -19.51
N SER A 16 2.39 -0.63 -20.30
CA SER A 16 1.31 0.06 -21.02
C SER A 16 -0.06 -0.61 -20.99
N MET A 17 -0.26 -1.72 -20.24
CA MET A 17 -1.46 -2.53 -20.40
C MET A 17 -2.10 -3.07 -19.12
N ASN A 18 -3.43 -2.96 -19.14
CA ASN A 18 -4.39 -3.68 -18.32
C ASN A 18 -4.25 -5.20 -18.52
N ASN A 19 -4.54 -6.00 -17.48
CA ASN A 19 -4.76 -7.46 -17.56
C ASN A 19 -3.51 -8.29 -17.95
N VAL A 20 -2.44 -8.12 -17.18
CA VAL A 20 -1.14 -8.80 -17.33
C VAL A 20 -1.30 -10.33 -17.31
N SER A 21 -2.17 -10.84 -16.44
CA SER A 21 -2.43 -12.28 -16.31
C SER A 21 -2.92 -12.94 -17.60
N ALA A 22 -3.87 -12.31 -18.30
CA ALA A 22 -4.41 -12.80 -19.57
C ALA A 22 -3.33 -12.83 -20.67
N GLN A 23 -2.44 -11.84 -20.69
CA GLN A 23 -1.38 -11.75 -21.69
C GLN A 23 -0.29 -12.80 -21.46
N LEU A 24 0.11 -13.00 -20.21
CA LEU A 24 1.07 -14.04 -19.83
C LEU A 24 0.55 -15.44 -20.16
N THR A 25 -0.74 -15.67 -19.90
CA THR A 25 -1.42 -16.92 -20.27
C THR A 25 -1.43 -17.12 -21.80
N ALA A 26 -1.71 -16.07 -22.57
CA ALA A 26 -1.73 -16.14 -24.03
C ALA A 26 -0.38 -16.51 -24.65
N ILE A 27 0.73 -16.24 -23.96
CA ILE A 27 2.08 -16.60 -24.40
C ILE A 27 2.64 -17.85 -23.71
N GLY A 28 1.84 -18.56 -22.92
CA GLY A 28 2.23 -19.79 -22.23
C GLY A 28 3.24 -19.58 -21.09
N TYR A 29 3.33 -18.37 -20.53
CA TYR A 29 4.17 -18.07 -19.38
C TYR A 29 3.38 -18.20 -18.08
N SER A 30 3.93 -18.96 -17.12
CA SER A 30 3.45 -19.05 -15.74
C SER A 30 4.46 -18.45 -14.78
N PHE A 31 4.00 -17.62 -13.85
CA PHE A 31 4.79 -17.19 -12.69
C PHE A 31 4.45 -18.06 -11.49
N GLU A 32 5.46 -18.30 -10.66
CA GLU A 32 5.28 -18.87 -9.33
C GLU A 32 5.69 -17.78 -8.33
N PHE A 33 4.74 -17.27 -7.55
CA PHE A 33 5.03 -16.35 -6.46
C PHE A 33 5.77 -17.11 -5.37
N ARG A 34 6.92 -16.60 -4.95
CA ARG A 34 7.72 -17.26 -3.92
C ARG A 34 7.08 -17.15 -2.54
N GLU A 35 6.56 -15.97 -2.19
CA GLU A 35 5.92 -15.72 -0.90
C GLU A 35 5.08 -14.43 -0.94
N ILE A 36 3.89 -14.44 -0.33
CA ILE A 36 3.10 -13.25 0.00
C ILE A 36 2.88 -13.28 1.51
N GLN A 37 3.38 -12.27 2.21
CA GLN A 37 3.21 -12.12 3.66
C GLN A 37 2.12 -11.08 3.90
N MET A 38 1.00 -11.50 4.47
CA MET A 38 -0.07 -10.60 4.91
C MET A 38 -0.03 -10.49 6.43
N ILE A 39 0.21 -9.27 6.94
CA ILE A 39 0.15 -8.96 8.36
C ILE A 39 -1.20 -8.29 8.59
N LYS A 40 -2.12 -9.03 9.22
CA LYS A 40 -3.54 -8.66 9.27
C LYS A 40 -3.86 -7.54 10.28
N LEU A 41 -2.95 -7.19 11.18
CA LEU A 41 -3.26 -6.30 12.31
C LEU A 41 -2.02 -5.46 12.68
N VAL A 42 -2.15 -4.14 12.62
CA VAL A 42 -1.11 -3.17 13.01
C VAL A 42 -1.51 -2.37 14.25
N SER A 43 -2.76 -2.44 14.71
CA SER A 43 -3.26 -1.79 15.95
C SER A 43 -4.21 -2.73 16.71
N GLY A 44 -3.64 -3.69 17.44
CA GLY A 44 -4.42 -4.75 18.11
C GLY A 44 -5.37 -4.26 19.20
N ASP A 45 -5.02 -3.15 19.86
CA ASP A 45 -5.71 -2.66 21.06
C ASP A 45 -7.00 -1.88 20.75
N GLU A 46 -7.13 -1.27 19.57
CA GLU A 46 -8.31 -0.49 19.18
C GLU A 46 -9.54 -1.36 18.86
N PHE A 47 -9.33 -2.60 18.40
CA PHE A 47 -10.42 -3.47 17.93
C PHE A 47 -11.22 -4.15 19.05
N ASP A 48 -10.59 -4.39 20.21
CA ASP A 48 -11.21 -5.03 21.38
C ASP A 48 -12.36 -4.18 21.99
N TYR A 49 -12.41 -2.88 21.66
CA TYR A 49 -13.45 -1.95 22.10
C TYR A 49 -14.72 -1.94 21.21
N SER A 50 -14.80 -2.78 20.16
CA SER A 50 -15.99 -2.96 19.31
C SER A 50 -16.55 -4.40 19.36
N PRO A 51 -17.19 -4.83 20.47
CA PRO A 51 -17.54 -6.25 20.68
C PRO A 51 -18.70 -6.76 19.80
N LYS A 52 -19.29 -5.93 18.94
CA LYS A 52 -20.51 -6.28 18.17
C LYS A 52 -20.26 -6.63 16.70
N LEU A 53 -19.02 -6.51 16.20
CA LEU A 53 -18.69 -6.77 14.79
C LEU A 53 -17.82 -8.01 14.58
N LEU A 54 -17.30 -8.61 15.65
CA LEU A 54 -16.39 -9.76 15.64
C LEU A 54 -16.99 -11.09 15.17
N ASP A 55 -18.31 -11.25 15.22
CA ASP A 55 -18.93 -12.58 15.05
C ASP A 55 -19.21 -12.98 13.59
N LYS A 56 -18.87 -12.17 12.58
CA LYS A 56 -19.27 -12.51 11.19
C LYS A 56 -18.25 -12.41 10.07
N PHE A 57 -17.19 -11.60 10.12
CA PHE A 57 -16.25 -11.55 8.99
C PHE A 57 -14.83 -11.21 9.41
N ASP A 58 -13.89 -11.94 8.81
CA ASP A 58 -12.48 -12.01 9.16
C ASP A 58 -11.64 -10.88 8.52
N TRP A 59 -12.24 -9.72 8.23
CA TRP A 59 -11.57 -8.53 7.69
C TRP A 59 -12.36 -7.27 8.08
N GLY A 60 -11.72 -6.35 8.78
CA GLY A 60 -12.28 -5.03 9.10
C GLY A 60 -11.25 -4.14 9.76
N LEU A 61 -10.87 -3.05 9.08
CA LEU A 61 -10.30 -1.89 9.75
C LEU A 61 -11.49 -1.03 10.18
N ILE A 62 -11.68 -0.88 11.48
CA ILE A 62 -12.66 0.05 12.07
C ILE A 62 -11.82 1.01 12.91
N LYS A 63 -11.87 2.30 12.56
CA LYS A 63 -11.29 3.37 13.37
C LYS A 63 -12.28 3.79 14.46
N VAL A 64 -11.93 3.66 15.74
CA VAL A 64 -12.70 4.19 16.87
C VAL A 64 -11.76 4.85 17.89
N ASP A 65 -11.53 6.16 17.76
CA ASP A 65 -10.65 6.90 18.68
C ASP A 65 -11.39 7.19 20.02
N PHE A 66 -10.88 6.69 21.15
CA PHE A 66 -11.33 7.12 22.49
C PHE A 66 -10.20 7.82 23.26
N CYS A 67 -10.39 9.12 23.52
CA CYS A 67 -9.50 9.88 24.40
C CYS A 67 -9.66 9.44 25.87
N MET A 68 -8.71 8.66 26.40
CA MET A 68 -8.55 8.44 27.84
C MET A 68 -7.36 9.27 28.37
N PRO A 69 -7.56 10.16 29.36
CA PRO A 69 -6.51 11.05 29.88
C PRO A 69 -5.22 10.38 30.41
N ASN A 70 -5.23 9.05 30.59
CA ASN A 70 -4.12 8.26 31.09
C ASN A 70 -3.62 7.17 30.12
N PHE A 71 -4.20 7.08 28.92
CA PHE A 71 -3.79 6.18 27.83
C PHE A 71 -3.87 6.96 26.52
N PRO A 72 -2.73 7.51 26.03
CA PRO A 72 -2.68 8.21 24.75
C PRO A 72 -2.99 7.24 23.62
N ASP A 73 -4.24 7.22 23.17
CA ASP A 73 -4.63 6.53 21.95
C ASP A 73 -4.15 7.37 20.76
N SER A 74 -3.42 6.75 19.83
CA SER A 74 -2.58 7.42 18.84
C SER A 74 -3.00 7.04 17.42
N SER A 75 -2.75 7.91 16.46
CA SER A 75 -3.29 7.80 15.11
C SER A 75 -2.41 7.00 14.14
N ASP A 76 -2.90 5.85 13.63
CA ASP A 76 -2.26 4.77 12.80
C ASP A 76 -1.34 5.16 11.60
N ASN A 77 -1.17 6.45 11.29
CA ASN A 77 -0.27 6.97 10.24
C ASN A 77 0.92 7.85 10.71
N GLY A 78 1.13 8.03 12.03
CA GLY A 78 2.19 8.90 12.58
C GLY A 78 3.57 8.27 12.84
N TYR A 79 3.76 6.96 12.59
CA TYR A 79 4.73 6.12 13.31
C TYR A 79 6.12 5.97 12.71
N PHE A 80 6.27 6.20 11.41
CA PHE A 80 7.48 5.87 10.68
C PHE A 80 8.28 7.13 10.37
N LEU A 81 8.95 7.72 11.37
CA LEU A 81 9.69 8.96 11.16
C LEU A 81 10.82 8.76 10.12
N PHE A 82 10.54 9.11 8.87
CA PHE A 82 11.51 9.38 7.84
C PHE A 82 11.32 10.81 7.33
N ASP A 83 12.37 11.61 7.48
CA ASP A 83 12.41 12.97 6.98
C ASP A 83 13.84 13.28 6.51
N LYS A 84 14.03 13.32 5.19
CA LYS A 84 15.23 13.91 4.57
C LYS A 84 15.00 15.42 4.36
N GLY A 85 14.78 16.19 5.42
CA GLY A 85 14.50 17.63 5.25
C GLY A 85 14.05 18.45 6.46
N GLY A 86 13.65 17.83 7.57
CA GLY A 86 13.26 18.49 8.82
C GLY A 86 11.90 19.20 8.81
N LYS A 87 11.05 19.01 7.80
CA LYS A 87 9.72 19.64 7.75
C LYS A 87 8.64 18.64 8.16
N VAL A 88 8.01 18.97 9.27
CA VAL A 88 6.93 18.24 9.92
C VAL A 88 5.58 18.77 9.46
N ASN A 89 4.80 17.98 8.72
CA ASN A 89 3.46 18.36 8.26
C ASN A 89 2.41 17.33 8.69
N ASN A 90 1.19 17.81 9.00
CA ASN A 90 0.01 17.01 9.36
C ASN A 90 0.27 15.96 10.45
N ARG A 91 0.93 16.37 11.52
CA ARG A 91 1.09 15.60 12.75
C ARG A 91 1.08 16.50 13.98
N SER A 92 0.78 15.92 15.14
CA SER A 92 0.59 16.64 16.39
C SER A 92 1.47 16.05 17.50
N ALA A 93 1.91 16.93 18.41
CA ALA A 93 2.53 16.54 19.68
C ALA A 93 1.51 16.49 20.85
N ASN A 94 0.27 16.89 20.58
CA ASN A 94 -0.83 16.75 21.53
C ASN A 94 -1.32 15.30 21.50
N SER A 95 -1.20 14.61 22.63
CA SER A 95 -1.64 13.22 22.81
C SER A 95 -3.12 13.00 22.58
N CYS A 96 -3.95 14.05 22.65
CA CYS A 96 -5.39 13.97 22.39
C CYS A 96 -5.77 14.28 20.94
N SER A 97 -4.79 14.28 20.02
CA SER A 97 -5.00 14.59 18.61
C SER A 97 -5.10 13.31 17.81
N ASP A 98 -6.06 13.24 16.88
CA ASP A 98 -6.23 12.13 15.92
C ASP A 98 -5.09 12.04 14.88
N VAL A 99 -4.01 12.81 15.06
CA VAL A 99 -2.76 12.79 14.28
C VAL A 99 -1.54 12.85 15.20
N TYR A 100 -1.67 12.37 16.45
CA TYR A 100 -0.59 12.32 17.43
C TYR A 100 0.51 11.36 16.95
N ALA A 101 1.74 11.87 16.85
CA ALA A 101 2.86 11.12 16.28
C ALA A 101 3.59 10.18 17.26
N GLY A 102 3.13 10.11 18.51
CA GLY A 102 3.88 9.45 19.58
C GLY A 102 5.05 10.29 20.13
N PRO A 103 5.67 9.84 21.23
CA PRO A 103 6.80 10.54 21.85
C PRO A 103 8.11 10.45 21.05
N PHE A 104 8.29 9.44 20.19
CA PHE A 104 9.45 9.27 19.30
C PHE A 104 9.13 8.24 18.19
N ALA A 105 9.99 8.15 17.16
CA ALA A 105 9.80 7.20 16.06
C ALA A 105 9.70 5.75 16.58
N PHE A 106 8.70 5.00 16.10
CA PHE A 106 8.51 3.61 16.53
C PHE A 106 8.34 3.46 18.06
N SER A 107 7.64 4.38 18.71
CA SER A 107 7.28 4.28 20.13
C SER A 107 6.26 3.19 20.41
N GLU A 108 5.37 2.93 19.47
CA GLU A 108 4.34 1.90 19.60
C GLU A 108 4.92 0.52 19.29
N GLU A 109 4.50 -0.49 20.05
CA GLU A 109 5.04 -1.84 19.97
C GLU A 109 4.78 -2.47 18.59
N GLU A 110 3.65 -2.17 17.97
CA GLU A 110 3.22 -2.68 16.68
C GLU A 110 4.07 -2.11 15.55
N SER A 111 4.24 -0.78 15.53
CA SER A 111 5.11 -0.10 14.56
C SER A 111 6.57 -0.56 14.71
N PHE A 112 7.02 -0.79 15.95
CA PHE A 112 8.35 -1.32 16.24
C PHE A 112 8.50 -2.77 15.77
N ALA A 113 7.49 -3.61 15.96
CA ALA A 113 7.46 -4.99 15.49
C ALA A 113 7.51 -5.05 13.95
N LEU A 114 6.70 -4.24 13.27
CA LEU A 114 6.68 -4.17 11.80
C LEU A 114 8.02 -3.67 11.26
N LYS A 115 8.59 -2.62 11.86
CA LYS A 115 9.95 -2.15 11.52
C LYS A 115 10.97 -3.27 11.62
N THR A 116 10.95 -4.00 12.74
CA THR A 116 11.90 -5.08 13.01
C THR A 116 11.76 -6.20 11.98
N PHE A 117 10.52 -6.60 11.68
CA PHE A 117 10.22 -7.59 10.66
C PHE A 117 10.73 -7.16 9.29
N ILE A 118 10.40 -5.94 8.86
CA ILE A 118 10.80 -5.41 7.56
C ILE A 118 12.32 -5.35 7.47
N LEU A 119 13.02 -4.79 8.45
CA LEU A 119 14.49 -4.68 8.40
C LEU A 119 15.19 -6.03 8.37
N ASN A 120 14.65 -7.05 9.05
CA ASN A 120 15.19 -8.41 9.03
C ASN A 120 14.95 -9.14 7.70
N ASN A 121 13.96 -8.72 6.92
CA ASN A 121 13.56 -9.39 5.68
C ASN A 121 13.70 -8.53 4.41
N LYS A 122 14.15 -7.26 4.53
CA LYS A 122 14.12 -6.26 3.45
C LYS A 122 14.77 -6.70 2.14
N ASP A 123 15.79 -7.57 2.21
CA ASP A 123 16.50 -8.06 1.02
C ASP A 123 15.67 -9.10 0.23
N ASN A 124 14.62 -9.64 0.85
CA ASN A 124 13.65 -10.56 0.24
C ASN A 124 12.30 -9.88 -0.06
N ILE A 125 12.09 -8.65 0.40
CA ILE A 125 10.84 -7.91 0.18
C ILE A 125 10.94 -7.14 -1.14
N THR A 126 10.14 -7.54 -2.12
CA THR A 126 10.06 -6.85 -3.41
C THR A 126 9.18 -5.60 -3.33
N ALA A 127 8.03 -5.71 -2.68
CA ALA A 127 7.06 -4.64 -2.55
C ALA A 127 6.49 -4.58 -1.12
N TYR A 128 6.15 -3.37 -0.70
CA TYR A 128 5.45 -3.06 0.54
C TYR A 128 4.14 -2.37 0.18
N LEU A 129 3.02 -2.87 0.71
CA LEU A 129 1.69 -2.30 0.51
C LEU A 129 1.04 -2.16 1.88
N THR A 130 0.48 -1.00 2.16
CA THR A 130 -0.34 -0.74 3.34
C THR A 130 -1.76 -0.41 2.89
N ASP A 131 -2.75 -1.12 3.43
CA ASP A 131 -4.15 -0.96 3.06
C ASP A 131 -4.85 -0.06 4.09
N HIS A 132 -5.56 0.93 3.60
CA HIS A 132 -6.34 1.90 4.34
C HIS A 132 -7.75 2.01 3.74
N SER A 133 -8.62 2.74 4.42
CA SER A 133 -9.85 3.27 3.85
C SER A 133 -10.01 4.69 4.37
N TYR A 134 -10.64 5.61 3.65
CA TYR A 134 -11.31 5.47 2.35
C TYR A 134 -10.76 6.52 1.38
N GLY A 135 -10.97 6.30 0.08
CA GLY A 135 -10.64 7.31 -0.93
C GLY A 135 -10.53 6.79 -2.36
N GLN A 136 -10.49 5.47 -2.55
CA GLN A 136 -10.26 4.82 -3.84
C GLN A 136 -8.99 5.33 -4.53
N MET A 137 -7.85 5.18 -3.86
CA MET A 137 -6.54 5.66 -4.35
C MET A 137 -5.47 4.58 -4.22
N TRP A 138 -4.51 4.58 -5.14
CA TRP A 138 -3.27 3.81 -5.07
C TRP A 138 -2.09 4.77 -5.05
N LEU A 139 -1.62 5.05 -3.85
CA LEU A 139 -0.66 6.11 -3.55
C LEU A 139 0.76 5.56 -3.50
N TYR A 140 1.72 6.36 -3.95
CA TYR A 140 3.14 6.06 -3.83
C TYR A 140 3.93 7.25 -3.27
N PRO A 141 5.14 7.02 -2.73
CA PRO A 141 5.97 8.08 -2.18
C PRO A 141 6.21 9.28 -3.13
N TRP A 142 6.44 10.49 -2.63
CA TRP A 142 6.55 10.81 -1.20
C TRP A 142 5.25 11.39 -0.63
N GLY A 143 4.98 11.09 0.64
CA GLY A 143 4.00 11.75 1.51
C GLY A 143 4.55 13.00 2.21
N TYR A 144 5.84 13.01 2.56
CA TYR A 144 6.44 14.12 3.32
C TYR A 144 6.86 15.32 2.46
N THR A 145 6.98 15.16 1.13
CA THR A 145 7.50 16.20 0.22
C THR A 145 6.85 16.16 -1.15
N SER A 146 6.73 17.32 -1.81
CA SER A 146 6.21 17.42 -3.19
C SER A 146 7.19 16.94 -4.26
N ALA A 147 8.45 16.68 -3.87
CA ALA A 147 9.43 16.03 -4.74
C ALA A 147 8.95 14.61 -5.09
N LEU A 148 9.33 14.13 -6.27
CA LEU A 148 9.08 12.75 -6.67
C LEU A 148 10.32 11.89 -6.41
N PRO A 149 10.16 10.61 -6.06
CA PRO A 149 11.26 9.65 -6.10
C PRO A 149 11.90 9.59 -7.49
N ALA A 150 13.18 9.21 -7.56
CA ALA A 150 13.90 9.13 -8.84
C ALA A 150 13.28 8.09 -9.80
N ASP A 151 12.59 7.09 -9.27
CA ASP A 151 11.94 5.99 -9.97
C ASP A 151 10.42 6.14 -10.07
N TRP A 152 9.87 7.35 -9.89
CA TRP A 152 8.42 7.58 -9.79
C TRP A 152 7.64 7.09 -11.01
N GLN A 153 8.19 7.14 -12.23
CA GLN A 153 7.49 6.65 -13.42
C GLN A 153 7.23 5.14 -13.36
N GLU A 154 8.15 4.38 -12.76
CA GLU A 154 7.99 2.94 -12.59
C GLU A 154 7.00 2.62 -11.47
N LEU A 155 6.95 3.46 -10.43
CA LEU A 155 5.93 3.35 -9.37
C LEU A 155 4.53 3.64 -9.93
N ASP A 156 4.38 4.73 -10.67
CA ASP A 156 3.13 5.16 -11.29
C ASP A 156 2.59 4.13 -12.28
N SER A 157 3.47 3.59 -13.14
CA SER A 157 3.11 2.51 -14.06
C SER A 157 2.70 1.23 -13.34
N ALA A 158 3.29 0.90 -12.18
CA ALA A 158 2.88 -0.26 -11.40
C ALA A 158 1.55 -0.04 -10.67
N ALA A 159 1.36 1.14 -10.06
CA ALA A 159 0.10 1.54 -9.43
C ALA A 159 -1.05 1.54 -10.43
N THR A 160 -0.82 2.03 -11.66
CA THR A 160 -1.81 2.05 -12.74
C THR A 160 -2.31 0.65 -13.08
N VAL A 161 -1.43 -0.36 -13.14
CA VAL A 161 -1.87 -1.76 -13.34
C VAL A 161 -2.80 -2.23 -12.22
N GLY A 162 -2.51 -1.83 -10.99
CA GLY A 162 -3.35 -2.12 -9.83
C GLY A 162 -4.72 -1.44 -9.91
N THR A 163 -4.77 -0.14 -10.21
CA THR A 163 -6.04 0.62 -10.33
C THR A 163 -6.90 0.15 -11.49
N GLU A 164 -6.29 -0.15 -12.63
CA GLU A 164 -6.97 -0.75 -13.78
C GLU A 164 -7.58 -2.12 -13.45
N ALA A 165 -6.86 -2.94 -12.67
CA ALA A 165 -7.35 -4.23 -12.23
C ALA A 165 -8.48 -4.12 -11.21
N LEU A 166 -8.45 -3.13 -10.30
CA LEU A 166 -9.56 -2.78 -9.40
C LEU A 166 -10.82 -2.43 -10.21
N GLU A 167 -10.68 -1.50 -11.16
CA GLU A 167 -11.76 -1.02 -12.02
C GLU A 167 -12.40 -2.14 -12.85
N SER A 168 -11.60 -3.12 -13.29
CA SER A 168 -12.06 -4.13 -14.25
C SER A 168 -13.19 -5.05 -13.77
N LEU A 169 -13.38 -5.22 -12.46
CA LEU A 169 -14.35 -6.19 -11.92
C LEU A 169 -15.73 -5.58 -11.70
N TYR A 170 -15.79 -4.38 -11.13
CA TYR A 170 -17.04 -3.71 -10.74
C TYR A 170 -17.18 -2.28 -11.28
N GLY A 171 -16.20 -1.78 -12.04
CA GLY A 171 -16.20 -0.41 -12.57
C GLY A 171 -15.88 0.65 -11.51
N THR A 172 -15.27 0.27 -10.39
CA THR A 172 -14.93 1.14 -9.26
C THR A 172 -13.69 1.97 -9.59
N PRO A 173 -13.79 3.29 -9.83
CA PRO A 173 -12.65 4.08 -10.29
C PRO A 173 -11.63 4.30 -9.18
N TYR A 174 -10.34 4.07 -9.45
CA TYR A 174 -9.26 4.35 -8.51
C TYR A 174 -8.22 5.30 -9.11
N LEU A 175 -7.73 6.24 -8.30
CA LEU A 175 -6.68 7.18 -8.70
C LEU A 175 -5.30 6.67 -8.29
N ALA A 176 -4.38 6.57 -9.25
CA ALA A 176 -2.96 6.36 -8.97
C ALA A 176 -2.22 7.70 -8.91
N GLY A 177 -1.31 7.86 -7.95
CA GLY A 177 -0.48 9.07 -7.91
C GLY A 177 0.38 9.20 -6.66
N PRO A 178 1.24 10.23 -6.58
CA PRO A 178 2.08 10.44 -5.42
C PRO A 178 1.23 10.92 -4.23
N THR A 179 1.49 10.40 -3.03
CA THR A 179 0.71 10.66 -1.80
C THR A 179 0.42 12.16 -1.60
N VAL A 180 1.46 13.02 -1.64
CA VAL A 180 1.32 14.48 -1.44
C VAL A 180 0.38 15.15 -2.42
N LYS A 181 0.37 14.73 -3.69
CA LYS A 181 -0.40 15.43 -4.73
C LYS A 181 -1.82 14.88 -4.89
N THR A 182 -2.02 13.63 -4.49
CA THR A 182 -3.27 12.90 -4.74
C THR A 182 -4.19 12.95 -3.53
N LEU A 183 -3.61 12.91 -2.32
CA LEU A 183 -4.34 12.93 -1.06
C LEU A 183 -4.02 14.22 -0.28
N TYR A 184 -2.96 14.19 0.53
CA TYR A 184 -2.43 15.37 1.23
C TYR A 184 -0.99 15.10 1.69
N SER A 185 -0.27 16.14 2.11
CA SER A 185 1.07 15.98 2.67
C SER A 185 1.03 15.38 4.07
N ALA A 186 1.71 14.27 4.29
CA ALA A 186 1.77 13.58 5.57
C ALA A 186 3.21 13.17 5.87
N THR A 187 3.64 13.34 7.12
CA THR A 187 4.98 12.90 7.55
C THR A 187 4.83 11.74 8.53
N GLY A 188 5.71 10.75 8.44
CA GLY A 188 5.62 9.57 9.30
C GLY A 188 4.86 8.39 8.71
N VAL A 189 4.48 8.46 7.43
CA VAL A 189 3.72 7.41 6.74
C VAL A 189 4.62 6.22 6.36
N SER A 190 4.05 5.03 6.38
CA SER A 190 4.81 3.77 6.32
C SER A 190 5.45 3.50 4.96
N GLU A 191 4.79 3.89 3.87
CA GLU A 191 5.29 3.72 2.51
C GLU A 191 6.53 4.59 2.24
N ASP A 192 6.58 5.79 2.84
CA ASP A 192 7.75 6.66 2.78
C ASP A 192 8.94 6.05 3.53
N TRP A 193 8.73 5.47 4.71
CA TRP A 193 9.81 4.81 5.44
C TRP A 193 10.28 3.53 4.78
N ALA A 194 9.35 2.70 4.28
CA ALA A 194 9.68 1.47 3.56
C ALA A 194 10.58 1.78 2.35
N LYS A 195 10.26 2.82 1.57
CA LYS A 195 11.08 3.24 0.44
C LYS A 195 12.37 3.94 0.84
N GLY A 196 12.27 4.91 1.76
CA GLY A 196 13.37 5.82 2.08
C GLY A 196 14.43 5.26 3.02
N VAL A 197 14.04 4.36 3.92
CA VAL A 197 14.91 3.76 4.95
C VAL A 197 15.12 2.27 4.70
N ALA A 198 14.04 1.50 4.53
CA ALA A 198 14.15 0.06 4.31
C ALA A 198 14.58 -0.29 2.87
N ASN A 199 14.63 0.70 1.97
CA ASN A 199 15.05 0.56 0.57
C ASN A 199 14.17 -0.41 -0.24
N ILE A 200 12.90 -0.53 0.14
CA ILE A 200 11.90 -1.30 -0.62
C ILE A 200 11.39 -0.44 -1.76
N LYS A 201 11.74 -0.82 -2.99
CA LYS A 201 11.49 -0.01 -4.18
C LYS A 201 10.00 0.30 -4.36
N TYR A 202 9.20 -0.75 -4.40
CA TYR A 202 7.77 -0.71 -4.69
C TYR A 202 6.98 -0.57 -3.38
N SER A 203 6.87 0.65 -2.86
CA SER A 203 6.15 0.94 -1.62
C SER A 203 4.89 1.76 -1.92
N TYR A 204 3.73 1.34 -1.41
CA TYR A 204 2.42 1.95 -1.72
C TYR A 204 1.48 1.98 -0.52
N THR A 205 0.55 2.93 -0.58
CA THR A 205 -0.63 3.01 0.28
C THR A 205 -1.87 2.85 -0.59
N ILE A 206 -2.79 1.94 -0.25
CA ILE A 206 -4.05 1.77 -0.96
C ILE A 206 -5.17 2.31 -0.07
N GLU A 207 -5.88 3.34 -0.54
CA GLU A 207 -7.13 3.80 0.07
C GLU A 207 -8.29 3.08 -0.60
N LEU A 208 -8.91 2.13 0.10
CA LEU A 208 -10.02 1.31 -0.41
C LEU A 208 -11.33 2.11 -0.51
N ARG A 209 -12.43 1.41 -0.83
CA ARG A 209 -13.77 2.01 -0.91
C ARG A 209 -14.17 2.70 0.40
N ASP A 210 -15.03 3.72 0.35
CA ASP A 210 -15.57 4.38 -0.85
C ASP A 210 -14.90 5.75 -1.09
N THR A 211 -15.60 6.69 -1.72
CA THR A 211 -15.12 8.08 -1.89
C THR A 211 -15.75 9.06 -0.89
N GLY A 212 -16.30 8.55 0.22
CA GLY A 212 -16.87 9.35 1.32
C GLY A 212 -18.40 9.37 1.40
N SER A 213 -19.13 8.54 0.65
CA SER A 213 -20.59 8.42 0.85
C SER A 213 -20.91 7.71 2.17
N PHE A 214 -20.10 6.70 2.50
CA PHE A 214 -20.10 5.97 3.74
C PHE A 214 -18.80 6.15 4.53
N GLY A 215 -17.69 6.41 3.83
CA GLY A 215 -16.37 6.55 4.43
C GLY A 215 -15.98 5.29 5.20
N PHE A 216 -15.58 5.44 6.46
CA PHE A 216 -15.23 4.33 7.35
C PHE A 216 -16.41 3.41 7.74
N LEU A 217 -17.65 3.83 7.47
CA LEU A 217 -18.86 3.06 7.78
C LEU A 217 -19.43 2.37 6.54
N LEU A 218 -18.53 1.83 5.70
CA LEU A 218 -18.88 1.12 4.48
C LEU A 218 -19.88 -0.02 4.76
N PRO A 219 -20.97 -0.17 3.99
CA PRO A 219 -21.97 -1.21 4.21
C PRO A 219 -21.37 -2.62 4.21
N GLN A 220 -21.92 -3.51 5.04
CA GLN A 220 -21.39 -4.87 5.18
C GLN A 220 -21.44 -5.66 3.86
N ASP A 221 -22.42 -5.40 2.99
CA ASP A 221 -22.56 -6.00 1.67
C ASP A 221 -21.53 -5.52 0.65
N GLU A 222 -20.79 -4.45 0.94
CA GLU A 222 -19.66 -3.97 0.14
C GLU A 222 -18.32 -4.65 0.51
N ILE A 223 -18.25 -5.41 1.61
CA ILE A 223 -17.02 -6.11 2.04
C ILE A 223 -16.55 -7.09 0.95
N GLU A 224 -17.42 -8.01 0.52
CA GLU A 224 -17.03 -9.02 -0.46
C GLU A 224 -16.67 -8.41 -1.83
N PRO A 225 -17.45 -7.47 -2.41
CA PRO A 225 -17.05 -6.75 -3.61
C PRO A 225 -15.69 -6.07 -3.48
N ASN A 226 -15.46 -5.31 -2.41
CA ASN A 226 -14.19 -4.62 -2.15
C ASN A 226 -13.02 -5.62 -2.08
N CYS A 227 -13.15 -6.70 -1.30
CA CYS A 227 -12.11 -7.72 -1.21
C CYS A 227 -11.81 -8.40 -2.56
N ARG A 228 -12.83 -8.66 -3.39
CA ARG A 228 -12.65 -9.35 -4.68
C ARG A 228 -11.90 -8.49 -5.69
N GLU A 229 -12.20 -7.20 -5.79
CA GLU A 229 -11.46 -6.30 -6.68
C GLU A 229 -10.04 -6.06 -6.17
N SER A 230 -9.85 -5.87 -4.85
CA SER A 230 -8.52 -5.71 -4.25
C SER A 230 -7.65 -6.94 -4.49
N TRP A 231 -8.19 -8.15 -4.30
CA TRP A 231 -7.45 -9.38 -4.55
C TRP A 231 -7.01 -9.53 -6.00
N LYS A 232 -7.90 -9.22 -6.95
CA LYS A 232 -7.55 -9.21 -8.37
C LYS A 232 -6.41 -8.22 -8.64
N ALA A 233 -6.49 -7.02 -8.08
CA ALA A 233 -5.52 -5.98 -8.28
C ALA A 233 -4.14 -6.31 -7.71
N LEU A 234 -4.09 -6.87 -6.50
CA LEU A 234 -2.85 -7.39 -5.92
C LEU A 234 -2.21 -8.45 -6.81
N GLY A 235 -3.01 -9.35 -7.39
CA GLY A 235 -2.55 -10.36 -8.33
C GLY A 235 -1.93 -9.77 -9.61
N GLU A 236 -2.63 -8.86 -10.28
CA GLU A 236 -2.14 -8.21 -11.51
C GLU A 236 -0.90 -7.35 -11.25
N PHE A 237 -0.91 -6.60 -10.14
CA PHE A 237 0.23 -5.82 -9.68
C PHE A 237 1.46 -6.71 -9.45
N ALA A 238 1.31 -7.81 -8.70
CA ALA A 238 2.41 -8.70 -8.39
C ALA A 238 2.96 -9.39 -9.65
N LEU A 239 2.10 -9.78 -10.60
CA LEU A 239 2.52 -10.30 -11.90
C LEU A 239 3.31 -9.25 -12.71
N ALA A 240 2.88 -7.99 -12.70
CA ALA A 240 3.58 -6.91 -13.37
C ALA A 240 4.99 -6.71 -12.80
N LEU A 241 5.15 -6.77 -11.47
CA LEU A 241 6.47 -6.70 -10.83
C LEU A 241 7.36 -7.89 -11.21
N ALA A 242 6.81 -9.11 -11.17
CA ALA A 242 7.57 -10.31 -11.52
C ALA A 242 8.05 -10.28 -12.98
N ALA A 243 7.21 -9.78 -13.90
CA ALA A 243 7.58 -9.58 -15.30
C ALA A 243 8.71 -8.55 -15.46
N ARG A 244 8.68 -7.45 -14.70
CA ARG A 244 9.72 -6.41 -14.72
C ARG A 244 11.08 -6.94 -14.24
N GLU A 245 11.10 -7.71 -13.15
CA GLU A 245 12.35 -8.29 -12.63
C GLU A 245 12.95 -9.30 -13.63
N ARG A 246 12.11 -10.18 -14.19
CA ARG A 246 12.57 -11.14 -15.20
C ARG A 246 13.16 -10.49 -16.44
N TYR A 247 12.64 -9.32 -16.82
CA TYR A 247 13.18 -8.56 -17.95
C TYR A 247 14.58 -7.99 -17.69
N LYS A 248 14.84 -7.47 -16.49
CA LYS A 248 16.17 -6.95 -16.11
C LYS A 248 17.23 -8.05 -16.23
N GLU A 249 16.96 -9.23 -15.66
CA GLU A 249 17.84 -10.40 -15.75
C GLU A 249 18.22 -10.76 -17.19
N ILE A 250 17.29 -10.59 -18.14
CA ILE A 250 17.48 -11.01 -19.53
C ILE A 250 18.10 -9.90 -20.38
N LYS A 251 17.93 -8.64 -20.00
CA LYS A 251 18.55 -7.48 -20.66
C LYS A 251 20.05 -7.37 -20.32
N ASP A 252 20.45 -7.80 -19.12
CA ASP A 252 21.83 -7.75 -18.64
C ASP A 252 22.68 -8.96 -19.10
N ILE A 253 22.07 -9.94 -19.77
CA ILE A 253 22.72 -10.97 -20.61
C ILE A 253 22.85 -10.43 -22.04
#